data_AF-A0A6N8TF77-F1
#
_entry.id   AF-A0A6N8TF77-F1
#
_cell.length_a   1.000
_cell.length_b   1.000
_cell.length_c   1.000
_cell.angle_alpha   90.00
_cell.angle_beta   90.00
_cell.angle_gamma   90.00
#
_symmetry.space_group_name_H-M   'P 1'
#
loop_
_entity.id
_entity.type
_entity.pdbx_description
1 polymer ?
#
loop_
_entity_poly.entity_id
_entity_poly.type
_entity_poly.pdbx_seq_one_letter_code
_entity_poly.pdbx_strand_id
1 'polypeptide(L)'
;MERGALSPCPTRRLAGLLLAGTVLVSAPAFAQQNTSAFPAPLAGQQAAATDPLSTATTETIDPAAITPDATTTASTPAITDEGDTFARTGRETEQMNAREGSVDGARSNFGNPYEPTGIRVGSFILRPSISQNLGHEKNSSGGVTTRRTYSQTGLRGSLVSDWSRHQLSVEAEGIYQRNISGTGETEPRLRLDTDLRLDLSDSTIANITAGYDFERESSSDPNAINGATAQSGVHTYSAGARVTRDFGLIRGTIGAEVERRTYGSATLADGSQLVLSDRNYTEGTLTGRVGYELSPALIPYLEASVGRSSYDDKYDSLGYERSATTLGGRAGVELDLGEKLRGDLGLGYERARFDDTRLVTLDALTLDGTVQWSPQRGTDLRLGLATELEPSTAAGQSGYVSYEATSELTHELRENLVARLSAAYTLRDFKNAGNPNQTIYLVGTGITWNINRWLAMTGDVSYELTRQRGTSDTGVTRAGIGLVLRR
;
A
#
# COMPACT_ATOMS: atom_id res chain seq x y z
N MET A 1 -21.45 59.35 -47.57
CA MET A 1 -20.35 60.29 -47.27
C MET A 1 -19.29 59.52 -46.49
N GLU A 2 -18.06 59.53 -47.04
CA GLU A 2 -16.70 59.23 -46.50
C GLU A 2 -16.50 57.99 -45.57
N ARG A 3 -15.80 56.93 -46.01
CA ARG A 3 -14.32 56.68 -46.10
C ARG A 3 -13.63 56.53 -44.73
N GLY A 4 -13.25 55.32 -44.29
CA GLY A 4 -11.88 54.75 -44.37
C GLY A 4 -11.28 54.65 -42.95
N ALA A 5 -10.34 53.80 -42.52
CA ALA A 5 -9.50 52.78 -43.15
C ALA A 5 -8.76 51.94 -42.04
N LEU A 6 -8.42 50.69 -42.36
CA LEU A 6 -7.15 49.95 -42.09
C LEU A 6 -6.60 49.70 -40.65
N SER A 7 -6.51 48.39 -40.33
CA SER A 7 -5.50 47.54 -39.63
C SER A 7 -4.14 48.17 -39.19
N PRO A 8 -3.39 47.66 -38.18
CA PRO A 8 -2.76 46.32 -38.23
C PRO A 8 -2.51 45.55 -36.89
N CYS A 9 -2.25 44.26 -37.04
CA CYS A 9 -1.56 43.39 -36.07
C CYS A 9 -0.03 43.62 -36.16
N PRO A 10 0.73 43.43 -35.06
CA PRO A 10 1.88 42.56 -35.20
C PRO A 10 2.16 41.62 -34.02
N THR A 11 2.71 40.47 -34.42
CA THR A 11 3.42 39.41 -33.69
C THR A 11 4.72 39.85 -33.00
N ARG A 12 5.13 39.15 -31.92
CA ARG A 12 6.48 38.59 -31.58
C ARG A 12 6.51 38.18 -30.09
N ARG A 13 6.61 36.89 -29.73
CA ARG A 13 7.83 36.07 -29.47
C ARG A 13 8.90 36.72 -28.58
N LEU A 14 9.06 36.22 -27.34
CA LEU A 14 10.30 36.02 -26.53
C LEU A 14 9.82 35.54 -25.13
N ALA A 15 10.03 34.30 -24.65
CA ALA A 15 11.24 33.55 -24.31
C ALA A 15 11.96 34.00 -23.01
N GLY A 16 12.08 33.06 -22.05
CA GLY A 16 12.94 33.10 -20.85
C GLY A 16 12.31 33.77 -19.63
N LEU A 17 12.47 33.32 -18.39
CA LEU A 17 13.37 32.34 -17.79
C LEU A 17 12.93 32.14 -16.32
N LEU A 18 13.07 30.90 -15.81
CA LEU A 18 13.49 30.50 -14.45
C LEU A 18 13.00 31.29 -13.21
N LEU A 19 12.36 30.57 -12.27
CA LEU A 19 12.84 30.54 -10.88
C LEU A 19 12.32 29.29 -10.15
N ALA A 20 13.26 28.38 -9.88
CA ALA A 20 13.13 27.28 -8.94
C ALA A 20 13.28 27.84 -7.52
N GLY A 21 12.36 27.46 -6.62
CA GLY A 21 12.45 27.75 -5.19
C GLY A 21 12.85 26.49 -4.43
N THR A 22 14.14 26.35 -4.17
CA THR A 22 14.71 25.39 -3.21
C THR A 22 14.61 25.97 -1.80
N VAL A 23 13.97 25.24 -0.88
CA VAL A 23 14.02 25.53 0.57
C VAL A 23 15.08 24.61 1.18
N LEU A 24 16.23 25.20 1.52
CA LEU A 24 17.26 24.60 2.38
C LEU A 24 16.98 25.02 3.82
N VAL A 25 16.78 24.05 4.72
CA VAL A 25 16.81 24.27 6.17
C VAL A 25 18.18 23.87 6.69
N SER A 26 18.90 24.85 7.23
CA SER A 26 20.22 24.74 7.85
C SER A 26 20.11 24.28 9.32
N ALA A 27 20.87 23.26 9.70
CA ALA A 27 21.17 22.92 11.10
C ALA A 27 22.46 23.63 11.57
N PRO A 28 22.56 24.07 12.84
CA PRO A 28 23.79 24.64 13.37
C PRO A 28 24.75 23.55 13.88
N ALA A 29 26.03 23.71 13.53
CA ALA A 29 27.14 22.91 14.01
C ALA A 29 27.61 23.38 15.41
N PHE A 30 27.80 22.43 16.33
CA PHE A 30 28.62 22.64 17.53
C PHE A 30 30.05 22.19 17.24
N ALA A 31 30.99 23.11 17.40
CA ALA A 31 32.43 22.86 17.37
C ALA A 31 32.93 22.52 18.78
N GLN A 32 33.76 21.50 18.90
CA GLN A 32 34.69 21.37 20.01
C GLN A 32 36.02 20.80 19.49
N GLN A 33 37.08 21.60 19.65
CA GLN A 33 38.47 21.30 19.31
C GLN A 33 39.24 20.68 20.49
N ASN A 34 40.40 20.10 20.14
CA ASN A 34 41.61 19.74 20.93
C ASN A 34 41.77 18.23 21.21
N THR A 35 42.90 17.54 20.96
CA THR A 35 44.27 17.92 20.54
C THR A 35 45.10 16.64 20.26
N SER A 36 45.98 16.65 19.22
CA SER A 36 47.36 16.07 19.04
C SER A 36 47.77 14.69 19.65
N ALA A 37 48.66 13.83 19.11
CA ALA A 37 49.59 13.80 17.97
C ALA A 37 50.25 12.37 17.85
N PHE A 38 50.58 11.94 16.61
CA PHE A 38 51.70 11.11 16.04
C PHE A 38 52.49 10.03 16.84
N PRO A 39 53.33 9.15 16.21
CA PRO A 39 53.46 8.71 14.80
C PRO A 39 53.65 7.17 14.60
N ALA A 40 53.73 6.74 13.33
CA ALA A 40 54.12 5.41 12.84
C ALA A 40 55.64 5.13 12.88
N PRO A 41 56.08 3.88 12.61
CA PRO A 41 57.36 3.65 11.94
C PRO A 41 57.30 2.74 10.69
N LEU A 42 58.35 2.90 9.86
CA LEU A 42 58.64 2.30 8.56
C LEU A 42 59.36 0.92 8.63
N ALA A 43 59.12 0.13 7.56
CA ALA A 43 60.04 -0.63 6.67
C ALA A 43 61.09 -1.67 7.16
N GLY A 44 61.13 -2.80 6.42
CA GLY A 44 62.31 -3.67 6.29
C GLY A 44 62.10 -4.94 5.41
N GLN A 45 62.60 -4.90 4.16
CA GLN A 45 63.31 -5.91 3.31
C GLN A 45 63.21 -7.44 3.62
N GLN A 46 63.37 -8.44 2.71
CA GLN A 46 63.53 -8.64 1.26
C GLN A 46 63.82 -10.15 1.01
N ALA A 47 63.53 -10.66 -0.21
CA ALA A 47 64.01 -11.91 -0.87
C ALA A 47 63.37 -13.27 -0.45
N ALA A 48 62.67 -14.06 -1.30
CA ALA A 48 62.94 -14.70 -2.61
C ALA A 48 63.37 -16.18 -2.49
N ALA A 49 62.57 -17.13 -2.99
CA ALA A 49 62.96 -18.25 -3.88
C ALA A 49 61.86 -19.34 -4.07
N THR A 50 61.62 -19.67 -5.36
CA THR A 50 61.37 -21.00 -5.99
C THR A 50 60.06 -21.79 -5.83
N ASP A 51 59.39 -21.93 -6.99
CA ASP A 51 58.34 -22.85 -7.51
C ASP A 51 58.77 -24.36 -7.48
N PRO A 52 57.97 -25.42 -7.84
CA PRO A 52 56.70 -25.42 -8.60
C PRO A 52 55.60 -26.50 -8.28
N LEU A 53 54.50 -26.40 -9.05
CA LEU A 53 53.51 -27.42 -9.45
C LEU A 53 52.34 -27.81 -8.49
N SER A 54 51.12 -27.36 -8.83
CA SER A 54 49.95 -28.24 -8.97
C SER A 54 48.80 -27.52 -9.68
N THR A 55 48.38 -28.10 -10.80
CA THR A 55 47.15 -27.81 -11.56
C THR A 55 45.90 -28.06 -10.74
N ALA A 56 45.02 -27.05 -10.62
CA ALA A 56 43.59 -27.27 -10.47
C ALA A 56 42.82 -26.09 -11.08
N THR A 57 42.10 -26.40 -12.15
CA THR A 57 41.05 -25.57 -12.77
C THR A 57 40.06 -25.13 -11.69
N THR A 58 39.91 -23.83 -11.47
CA THR A 58 38.77 -23.28 -10.74
C THR A 58 38.01 -22.41 -11.71
N GLU A 59 36.89 -22.95 -12.20
CA GLU A 59 35.84 -22.15 -12.82
C GLU A 59 35.44 -21.05 -11.83
N THR A 60 35.61 -19.79 -12.23
CA THR A 60 34.98 -18.65 -11.60
C THR A 60 33.47 -18.83 -11.69
N ILE A 61 32.87 -19.35 -10.62
CA ILE A 61 31.45 -19.23 -10.36
C ILE A 61 31.25 -17.81 -9.82
N ASP A 62 30.69 -16.93 -10.65
CA ASP A 62 30.15 -15.65 -10.19
C ASP A 62 29.16 -15.91 -9.06
N PRO A 63 29.28 -15.26 -7.88
CA PRO A 63 28.24 -15.34 -6.88
C PRO A 63 27.03 -14.57 -7.43
N ALA A 64 26.04 -15.31 -7.90
CA ALA A 64 24.74 -14.79 -8.26
C ALA A 64 24.18 -13.99 -7.08
N ALA A 65 23.91 -12.71 -7.31
CA ALA A 65 23.16 -11.88 -6.38
C ALA A 65 21.77 -12.51 -6.21
N ILE A 66 21.53 -13.13 -5.06
CA ILE A 66 20.22 -13.63 -4.66
C ILE A 66 19.42 -12.40 -4.23
N THR A 67 18.71 -11.80 -5.18
CA THR A 67 17.63 -10.86 -4.87
C THR A 67 16.58 -11.61 -4.04
N PRO A 68 16.18 -11.13 -2.85
CA PRO A 68 14.99 -11.65 -2.20
C PRO A 68 13.81 -11.39 -3.14
N ASP A 69 13.11 -12.48 -3.49
CA ASP A 69 11.91 -12.48 -4.32
C ASP A 69 10.80 -11.73 -3.58
N ALA A 70 10.73 -10.42 -3.79
CA ALA A 70 9.47 -9.69 -3.66
C ALA A 70 8.56 -10.22 -4.77
N THR A 71 7.86 -11.32 -4.47
CA THR A 71 6.84 -11.88 -5.35
C THR A 71 5.62 -10.96 -5.28
N THR A 72 5.73 -9.76 -5.85
CA THR A 72 4.55 -9.11 -6.42
C THR A 72 4.20 -9.94 -7.65
N THR A 73 3.43 -11.01 -7.44
CA THR A 73 2.59 -11.57 -8.50
C THR A 73 1.96 -10.36 -9.15
N ALA A 74 2.23 -10.15 -10.44
CA ALA A 74 1.74 -9.00 -11.19
C ALA A 74 0.21 -9.03 -11.20
N SER A 75 -0.41 -8.59 -10.10
CA SER A 75 -1.82 -8.33 -9.97
C SER A 75 -2.09 -7.20 -10.93
N THR A 76 -2.59 -7.59 -12.08
CA THR A 76 -3.03 -6.64 -13.09
C THR A 76 -4.20 -5.89 -12.44
N PRO A 77 -4.21 -4.54 -12.41
CA PRO A 77 -5.24 -3.80 -11.71
C PRO A 77 -6.59 -4.21 -12.28
N ALA A 78 -7.37 -4.88 -11.44
CA ALA A 78 -8.71 -5.31 -11.77
C ALA A 78 -9.60 -4.07 -11.88
N ILE A 79 -10.69 -4.18 -12.64
CA ILE A 79 -11.70 -3.11 -12.80
C ILE A 79 -12.59 -2.99 -11.53
N THR A 80 -12.13 -3.55 -10.41
CA THR A 80 -12.87 -3.72 -9.18
C THR A 80 -12.46 -2.66 -8.17
N ASP A 81 -13.41 -2.20 -7.38
CA ASP A 81 -13.19 -1.34 -6.21
C ASP A 81 -12.57 -2.11 -5.02
N GLU A 82 -11.98 -3.28 -5.32
CA GLU A 82 -11.24 -4.13 -4.39
C GLU A 82 -10.04 -3.42 -3.78
N GLY A 83 -9.57 -2.32 -4.38
CA GLY A 83 -8.32 -1.69 -4.01
C GLY A 83 -8.26 -1.22 -2.55
N ASP A 84 -9.31 -0.62 -1.97
CA ASP A 84 -9.21 -0.14 -0.57
C ASP A 84 -9.20 -1.32 0.42
N THR A 85 -10.20 -2.20 0.33
CA THR A 85 -10.34 -3.42 1.15
C THR A 85 -9.08 -4.30 1.03
N PHE A 86 -8.73 -4.74 -0.18
CA PHE A 86 -7.57 -5.60 -0.38
C PHE A 86 -6.22 -4.89 -0.16
N ALA A 87 -6.13 -3.55 -0.20
CA ALA A 87 -4.91 -2.84 0.21
C ALA A 87 -4.80 -2.75 1.74
N ARG A 88 -5.91 -2.54 2.45
CA ARG A 88 -5.98 -2.49 3.91
C ARG A 88 -5.53 -3.79 4.54
N THR A 89 -6.09 -4.91 4.07
CA THR A 89 -5.65 -6.26 4.45
C THR A 89 -4.35 -6.70 3.79
N GLY A 90 -3.95 -6.03 2.70
CA GLY A 90 -2.72 -6.26 1.96
C GLY A 90 -1.52 -5.45 2.42
N ARG A 91 -1.66 -4.57 3.43
CA ARG A 91 -0.53 -3.98 4.15
C ARG A 91 0.26 -5.15 4.72
N GLU A 92 1.30 -5.56 4.02
CA GLU A 92 2.14 -6.65 4.47
C GLU A 92 2.67 -6.25 5.85
N THR A 93 2.23 -6.94 6.90
CA THR A 93 2.97 -6.93 8.16
C THR A 93 4.32 -7.54 7.80
N GLU A 94 5.29 -6.66 7.53
CA GLU A 94 6.62 -7.04 7.08
C GLU A 94 7.13 -8.15 7.99
N GLN A 95 7.33 -9.30 7.36
CA GLN A 95 7.70 -10.53 8.06
C GLN A 95 9.00 -10.27 8.79
N MET A 96 9.07 -10.70 10.04
CA MET A 96 10.29 -10.54 10.79
C MET A 96 11.39 -11.35 10.11
N ASN A 97 11.08 -12.52 9.52
CA ASN A 97 11.98 -13.40 8.78
C ASN A 97 11.56 -13.56 7.31
N ALA A 98 12.53 -13.47 6.39
CA ALA A 98 12.42 -14.03 5.05
C ALA A 98 13.52 -15.09 4.92
N ARG A 99 13.16 -16.37 4.78
CA ARG A 99 14.16 -17.43 4.53
C ARG A 99 14.86 -17.19 3.19
N GLU A 100 16.17 -17.48 3.12
CA GLU A 100 16.89 -17.61 1.86
C GLU A 100 16.20 -18.64 0.94
N GLY A 101 15.96 -18.25 -0.32
CA GLY A 101 15.27 -19.10 -1.29
C GLY A 101 15.92 -20.48 -1.42
N SER A 102 15.10 -21.53 -1.40
CA SER A 102 15.55 -22.90 -1.69
C SER A 102 16.04 -23.01 -3.13
N VAL A 103 17.04 -23.85 -3.39
CA VAL A 103 17.49 -24.20 -4.76
C VAL A 103 16.36 -24.84 -5.58
N ASP A 104 15.38 -25.46 -4.91
CA ASP A 104 14.15 -25.99 -5.54
C ASP A 104 13.14 -24.89 -5.94
N GLY A 105 13.36 -23.65 -5.48
CA GLY A 105 12.57 -22.46 -5.82
C GLY A 105 13.07 -21.71 -7.06
N ALA A 106 14.09 -22.25 -7.73
CA ALA A 106 14.23 -21.98 -9.14
C ALA A 106 12.97 -22.52 -9.84
N ARG A 107 11.99 -21.63 -10.12
CA ARG A 107 11.19 -21.76 -11.36
C ARG A 107 12.18 -22.25 -12.42
N SER A 108 11.84 -23.34 -13.13
CA SER A 108 12.73 -24.01 -14.09
C SER A 108 13.68 -23.01 -14.74
N ASN A 109 14.97 -23.33 -14.94
CA ASN A 109 16.01 -22.45 -15.53
C ASN A 109 15.60 -21.60 -16.78
N PHE A 110 14.42 -21.83 -17.34
CA PHE A 110 13.65 -20.92 -18.18
C PHE A 110 12.53 -20.29 -17.34
N GLY A 111 12.75 -19.11 -16.73
CA GLY A 111 11.71 -18.38 -15.98
C GLY A 111 10.40 -18.18 -16.77
N ASN A 112 9.34 -17.68 -16.13
CA ASN A 112 8.05 -17.49 -16.80
C ASN A 112 8.25 -16.64 -18.08
N PRO A 113 8.03 -17.20 -19.30
CA PRO A 113 8.37 -16.53 -20.55
C PRO A 113 7.52 -15.28 -20.82
N TYR A 114 6.46 -15.09 -20.01
CA TYR A 114 5.57 -13.94 -20.05
C TYR A 114 5.85 -12.91 -18.96
N GLU A 115 6.78 -13.18 -18.04
CA GLU A 115 7.15 -12.26 -16.99
C GLU A 115 7.94 -11.06 -17.55
N PRO A 116 7.62 -9.81 -17.15
CA PRO A 116 8.33 -8.64 -17.64
C PRO A 116 9.79 -8.65 -17.16
N THR A 117 10.72 -8.47 -18.10
CA THR A 117 12.16 -8.45 -17.81
C THR A 117 12.58 -7.18 -17.07
N GLY A 118 11.76 -6.12 -17.14
CA GLY A 118 12.11 -4.80 -16.66
C GLY A 118 13.08 -4.06 -17.57
N ILE A 119 13.42 -2.84 -17.15
CA ILE A 119 14.34 -1.92 -17.79
C ILE A 119 15.41 -1.59 -16.76
N ARG A 120 16.67 -1.91 -17.07
CA ARG A 120 17.78 -1.51 -16.21
C ARG A 120 18.05 -0.01 -16.37
N VAL A 121 17.96 0.74 -15.27
CA VAL A 121 18.23 2.18 -15.19
C VAL A 121 19.31 2.40 -14.13
N GLY A 122 20.58 2.38 -14.54
CA GLY A 122 21.70 2.41 -13.60
C GLY A 122 21.73 1.17 -12.71
N SER A 123 21.80 1.36 -11.39
CA SER A 123 21.71 0.30 -10.37
C SER A 123 20.26 -0.05 -10.00
N PHE A 124 19.30 0.16 -10.90
CA PHE A 124 17.88 -0.10 -10.65
C PHE A 124 17.26 -0.90 -11.79
N ILE A 125 16.23 -1.67 -11.46
CA ILE A 125 15.37 -2.36 -12.41
C ILE A 125 13.97 -1.76 -12.29
N LEU A 126 13.53 -1.06 -13.35
CA LEU A 126 12.20 -0.49 -13.49
C LEU A 126 11.29 -1.47 -14.23
N ARG A 127 10.14 -1.81 -13.67
CA ARG A 127 9.09 -2.63 -14.31
C ARG A 127 7.81 -1.81 -14.45
N PRO A 128 7.64 -1.07 -15.57
CA PRO A 128 6.45 -0.25 -15.79
C PRO A 128 5.34 -1.07 -16.45
N SER A 129 4.11 -0.67 -16.16
CA SER A 129 2.89 -1.22 -16.74
C SER A 129 1.85 -0.12 -16.93
N ILE A 130 1.16 -0.14 -18.06
CA ILE A 130 0.01 0.72 -18.35
C ILE A 130 -1.15 -0.17 -18.79
N SER A 131 -2.33 0.07 -18.24
CA SER A 131 -3.56 -0.61 -18.61
C SER A 131 -4.59 0.37 -19.14
N GLN A 132 -5.38 -0.10 -20.10
CA GLN A 132 -6.56 0.59 -20.59
C GLN A 132 -7.73 -0.37 -20.56
N ASN A 133 -8.76 0.01 -19.81
CA ASN A 133 -9.94 -0.80 -19.54
C ASN A 133 -11.20 -0.07 -20.01
N LEU A 134 -12.19 -0.85 -20.45
CA LEU A 134 -13.56 -0.40 -20.68
C LEU A 134 -14.46 -1.15 -19.70
N GLY A 135 -15.03 -0.40 -18.75
CA GLY A 135 -15.88 -0.93 -17.70
C GLY A 135 -17.35 -0.51 -17.87
N HIS A 136 -18.24 -1.37 -17.40
CA HIS A 136 -19.65 -1.09 -17.23
C HIS A 136 -20.03 -1.33 -15.77
N GLU A 137 -20.77 -0.40 -15.19
CA GLU A 137 -21.23 -0.47 -13.82
C GLU A 137 -22.73 -0.26 -13.75
N LYS A 138 -23.38 -1.07 -12.92
CA LYS A 138 -24.77 -0.95 -12.52
C LYS A 138 -24.82 -0.82 -11.01
N ASN A 139 -25.27 0.32 -10.52
CA ASN A 139 -25.52 0.55 -9.11
C ASN A 139 -27.03 0.57 -8.86
N SER A 140 -27.49 -0.17 -7.87
CA SER A 140 -28.88 -0.25 -7.45
C SER A 140 -28.98 0.04 -5.96
N SER A 141 -29.64 1.13 -5.58
CA SER A 141 -29.88 1.51 -4.20
C SER A 141 -31.29 2.09 -4.05
N GLY A 142 -32.02 1.73 -3.00
CA GLY A 142 -33.34 2.30 -2.72
C GLY A 142 -34.38 2.14 -3.83
N GLY A 143 -34.26 1.11 -4.68
CA GLY A 143 -35.12 0.91 -5.86
C GLY A 143 -34.77 1.79 -7.07
N VAL A 144 -33.77 2.67 -6.95
CA VAL A 144 -33.20 3.43 -8.05
C VAL A 144 -32.02 2.66 -8.62
N THR A 145 -31.97 2.53 -9.95
CA THR A 145 -30.82 1.91 -10.64
C THR A 145 -30.15 2.93 -11.55
N THR A 146 -28.88 3.20 -11.29
CA THR A 146 -28.01 3.97 -12.18
C THR A 146 -27.08 3.02 -12.93
N ARG A 147 -26.66 3.46 -14.11
CA ARG A 147 -25.72 2.73 -14.96
C ARG A 147 -24.73 3.69 -15.57
N ARG A 148 -23.50 3.24 -15.73
CA ARG A 148 -22.47 3.97 -16.46
C ARG A 148 -21.58 3.02 -17.24
N THR A 149 -20.99 3.56 -18.30
CA THR A 149 -19.86 2.95 -18.98
C THR A 149 -18.70 3.91 -18.88
N TYR A 150 -17.53 3.42 -18.49
CA TYR A 150 -16.35 4.25 -18.24
C TYR A 150 -15.09 3.65 -18.86
N SER A 151 -14.16 4.53 -19.20
CA SER A 151 -12.79 4.21 -19.53
C SER A 151 -11.96 4.32 -18.26
N GLN A 152 -11.13 3.33 -17.98
CA GLN A 152 -10.16 3.38 -16.89
C GLN A 152 -8.75 3.20 -17.45
N THR A 153 -7.88 4.16 -17.16
CA THR A 153 -6.45 4.08 -17.45
C THR A 153 -5.73 3.78 -16.13
N GLY A 154 -5.02 2.65 -16.08
CA GLY A 154 -4.19 2.27 -14.96
C GLY A 154 -2.71 2.46 -15.28
N LEU A 155 -1.93 2.89 -14.30
CA LEU A 155 -0.49 2.97 -14.33
C LEU A 155 0.04 2.19 -13.13
N ARG A 156 1.03 1.33 -13.36
CA ARG A 156 1.77 0.66 -12.29
C ARG A 156 3.25 0.70 -12.61
N GLY A 157 4.09 0.80 -11.60
CA GLY A 157 5.53 0.66 -11.76
C GLY A 157 6.17 0.17 -10.48
N SER A 158 7.15 -0.73 -10.60
CA SER A 158 8.08 -1.00 -9.51
C SER A 158 9.51 -0.63 -9.93
N LEU A 159 10.26 -0.05 -9.01
CA LEU A 159 11.66 0.29 -9.17
C LEU A 159 12.43 -0.31 -8.01
N VAL A 160 13.31 -1.27 -8.29
CA VAL A 160 14.09 -1.97 -7.26
C VAL A 160 15.57 -1.79 -7.53
N SER A 161 16.35 -1.42 -6.50
CA SER A 161 17.81 -1.30 -6.61
C SER A 161 18.49 -2.68 -6.68
N ASP A 162 19.62 -2.78 -7.38
CA ASP A 162 20.47 -3.99 -7.44
C ASP A 162 21.69 -3.95 -6.50
N TRP A 163 21.65 -3.09 -5.48
CA TRP A 163 22.79 -2.93 -4.57
C TRP A 163 23.12 -4.22 -3.82
N SER A 164 24.40 -4.43 -3.54
CA SER A 164 24.91 -5.69 -2.97
C SER A 164 24.58 -5.91 -1.49
N ARG A 165 24.05 -4.90 -0.79
CA ARG A 165 23.86 -4.94 0.66
C ARG A 165 22.54 -4.34 1.11
N HIS A 166 22.19 -3.17 0.59
CA HIS A 166 20.96 -2.47 0.94
C HIS A 166 19.96 -2.63 -0.19
N GLN A 167 18.69 -2.34 0.04
CA GLN A 167 17.68 -2.37 -1.01
C GLN A 167 16.78 -1.16 -0.90
N LEU A 168 16.59 -0.47 -2.01
CA LEU A 168 15.52 0.52 -2.19
C LEU A 168 14.49 -0.08 -3.14
N SER A 169 13.25 -0.18 -2.67
CA SER A 169 12.07 -0.50 -3.48
C SER A 169 11.16 0.72 -3.53
N VAL A 170 10.60 0.98 -4.71
CA VAL A 170 9.57 1.99 -4.92
C VAL A 170 8.46 1.35 -5.73
N GLU A 171 7.24 1.45 -5.23
CA GLU A 171 6.04 1.00 -5.92
C GLU A 171 5.12 2.18 -6.19
N ALA A 172 4.58 2.25 -7.40
CA ALA A 172 3.64 3.29 -7.78
C ALA A 172 2.45 2.68 -8.49
N GLU A 173 1.26 3.15 -8.13
CA GLU A 173 -0.01 2.81 -8.76
C GLU A 173 -0.83 4.06 -9.00
N GLY A 174 -1.47 4.16 -10.16
CA GLY A 174 -2.36 5.25 -10.50
C GLY A 174 -3.56 4.75 -11.28
N ILE A 175 -4.75 5.17 -10.88
CA ILE A 175 -6.01 4.84 -11.55
C ILE A 175 -6.70 6.15 -11.92
N TYR A 176 -7.02 6.30 -13.19
CA TYR A 176 -7.82 7.40 -13.70
C TYR A 176 -9.04 6.86 -14.43
N GLN A 177 -10.23 7.33 -14.03
CA GLN A 177 -11.50 6.94 -14.63
C GLN A 177 -12.17 8.11 -15.34
N ARG A 178 -12.81 7.83 -16.46
CA ARG A 178 -13.66 8.77 -17.19
C ARG A 178 -14.95 8.09 -17.64
N ASN A 179 -16.08 8.62 -17.19
CA ASN A 179 -17.40 8.20 -17.67
C ASN A 179 -17.53 8.57 -19.16
N ILE A 180 -17.85 7.56 -19.99
CA ILE A 180 -18.13 7.70 -21.42
C ILE A 180 -19.63 7.91 -21.62
N SER A 181 -20.45 7.19 -20.85
CA SER A 181 -21.90 7.34 -20.85
C SER A 181 -22.48 7.06 -19.46
N GLY A 182 -23.68 7.58 -19.21
CA GLY A 182 -24.34 7.48 -17.91
C GLY A 182 -23.72 8.42 -16.87
N THR A 183 -24.18 8.26 -15.62
CA THR A 183 -23.76 9.06 -14.47
C THR A 183 -23.37 8.13 -13.33
N GLY A 184 -22.24 8.39 -12.68
CA GLY A 184 -21.76 7.63 -11.54
C GLY A 184 -20.44 8.19 -11.01
N GLU A 185 -20.09 7.81 -9.80
CA GLU A 185 -18.93 8.31 -9.06
C GLU A 185 -17.61 7.78 -9.64
N THR A 186 -16.68 8.66 -10.03
CA THR A 186 -15.33 8.22 -10.42
C THR A 186 -14.46 8.05 -9.19
N GLU A 187 -13.68 6.97 -9.16
CA GLU A 187 -12.77 6.61 -8.06
C GLU A 187 -11.31 6.70 -8.55
N PRO A 188 -10.73 7.91 -8.69
CA PRO A 188 -9.31 8.05 -9.01
C PRO A 188 -8.48 7.59 -7.81
N ARG A 189 -7.35 6.95 -8.09
CA ARG A 189 -6.36 6.58 -7.06
C ARG A 189 -4.95 6.96 -7.52
N LEU A 190 -4.11 7.33 -6.58
CA LEU A 190 -2.67 7.47 -6.80
C LEU A 190 -1.96 7.04 -5.53
N ARG A 191 -1.18 5.97 -5.61
CA ARG A 191 -0.41 5.41 -4.51
C ARG A 191 1.06 5.37 -4.90
N LEU A 192 1.92 5.75 -3.96
CA LEU A 192 3.36 5.69 -4.05
C LEU A 192 3.87 5.16 -2.71
N ASP A 193 4.58 4.05 -2.73
CA ASP A 193 5.24 3.47 -1.58
C ASP A 193 6.74 3.39 -1.83
N THR A 194 7.53 3.60 -0.80
CA THR A 194 8.99 3.51 -0.84
C THR A 194 9.46 2.83 0.43
N ASP A 195 10.30 1.79 0.28
CA ASP A 195 11.00 1.14 1.38
C ASP A 195 12.50 1.12 1.11
N LEU A 196 13.26 1.66 2.06
CA LEU A 196 14.71 1.55 2.10
C LEU A 196 15.10 0.58 3.22
N ARG A 197 15.46 -0.63 2.82
CA ARG A 197 16.07 -1.65 3.67
C ARG A 197 17.57 -1.41 3.80
N LEU A 198 18.01 -1.26 5.04
CA LEU A 198 19.40 -1.08 5.45
C LEU A 198 19.86 -2.28 6.30
N ASP A 199 20.58 -3.21 5.69
CA ASP A 199 21.25 -4.28 6.42
C ASP A 199 22.46 -3.74 7.20
N LEU A 200 22.25 -3.28 8.43
CA LEU A 200 23.25 -2.60 9.29
C LEU A 200 24.32 -3.57 9.82
N SER A 201 23.94 -4.82 10.09
CA SER A 201 24.82 -5.94 10.44
C SER A 201 24.10 -7.26 10.17
N ASP A 202 24.81 -8.38 10.29
CA ASP A 202 24.24 -9.73 10.09
C ASP A 202 23.02 -10.05 10.97
N SER A 203 22.83 -9.32 12.07
CA SER A 203 21.73 -9.49 13.01
C SER A 203 20.88 -8.23 13.17
N THR A 204 21.04 -7.20 12.33
CA THR A 204 20.28 -5.95 12.49
C THR A 204 19.94 -5.34 11.14
N ILE A 205 18.64 -5.17 10.91
CA ILE A 205 18.07 -4.56 9.71
C ILE A 205 17.26 -3.34 10.14
N ALA A 206 17.38 -2.25 9.38
CA ALA A 206 16.52 -1.08 9.52
C ALA A 206 15.75 -0.84 8.23
N ASN A 207 14.47 -0.51 8.34
CA ASN A 207 13.61 -0.10 7.24
C ASN A 207 13.24 1.36 7.43
N ILE A 208 13.31 2.13 6.35
CA ILE A 208 12.81 3.52 6.30
C ILE A 208 11.76 3.57 5.21
N THR A 209 10.53 3.86 5.59
CA THR A 209 9.40 3.88 4.68
C THR A 209 8.90 5.29 4.46
N ALA A 210 8.41 5.55 3.25
CA ALA A 210 7.69 6.77 2.91
C ALA A 210 6.59 6.44 1.92
N GLY A 211 5.44 7.08 2.07
CA GLY A 211 4.28 6.83 1.22
C GLY A 211 3.46 8.08 0.94
N TYR A 212 2.75 8.03 -0.17
CA TYR A 212 1.72 8.98 -0.54
C TYR A 212 0.56 8.23 -1.18
N ASP A 213 -0.64 8.46 -0.66
CA ASP A 213 -1.89 7.94 -1.19
C ASP A 213 -2.87 9.07 -1.44
N PHE A 214 -3.58 8.99 -2.55
CA PHE A 214 -4.71 9.82 -2.88
C PHE A 214 -5.86 8.96 -3.33
N GLU A 215 -7.02 9.21 -2.75
CA GLU A 215 -8.28 8.57 -3.08
C GLU A 215 -9.43 9.58 -3.06
N ARG A 216 -10.57 9.19 -3.59
CA ARG A 216 -11.83 9.89 -3.35
C ARG A 216 -12.61 9.12 -2.29
N GLU A 217 -13.04 9.81 -1.24
CA GLU A 217 -13.92 9.23 -0.21
C GLU A 217 -15.16 8.65 -0.90
N SER A 218 -15.52 7.41 -0.56
CA SER A 218 -16.67 6.75 -1.19
C SER A 218 -17.98 7.40 -0.77
N SER A 219 -18.94 7.53 -1.69
CA SER A 219 -20.30 7.95 -1.31
C SER A 219 -21.04 6.98 -0.39
N SER A 220 -20.52 5.76 -0.20
CA SER A 220 -21.02 4.77 0.77
C SER A 220 -20.28 4.79 2.11
N ASP A 221 -19.30 5.68 2.29
CA ASP A 221 -18.64 5.86 3.58
C ASP A 221 -19.62 6.42 4.64
N PRO A 222 -19.58 5.94 5.90
CA PRO A 222 -20.48 6.44 6.95
C PRO A 222 -20.29 7.94 7.27
N ASN A 223 -19.12 8.50 6.97
CA ASN A 223 -18.77 9.91 7.13
C ASN A 223 -18.94 10.73 5.83
N ALA A 224 -19.39 10.10 4.73
CA ALA A 224 -19.62 10.76 3.45
C ALA A 224 -20.68 11.86 3.55
N ILE A 225 -20.53 12.91 2.72
CA ILE A 225 -21.49 14.01 2.69
C ILE A 225 -22.72 13.60 1.88
N ASN A 226 -23.87 13.53 2.55
CA ASN A 226 -25.14 13.18 1.91
C ASN A 226 -25.53 14.21 0.84
N GLY A 227 -25.90 13.72 -0.35
CA GLY A 227 -26.32 14.58 -1.46
C GLY A 227 -25.18 15.35 -2.16
N ALA A 228 -23.91 15.07 -1.82
CA ALA A 228 -22.79 15.58 -2.58
C ALA A 228 -22.74 14.94 -3.97
N THR A 229 -22.43 15.76 -4.99
CA THR A 229 -22.21 15.30 -6.37
C THR A 229 -20.79 14.78 -6.59
N ALA A 230 -19.85 15.19 -5.73
CA ALA A 230 -18.52 14.63 -5.63
C ALA A 230 -18.05 14.71 -4.17
N GLN A 231 -17.61 13.57 -3.61
CA GLN A 231 -17.00 13.54 -2.29
C GLN A 231 -15.57 14.12 -2.30
N SER A 232 -15.04 14.32 -1.09
CA SER A 232 -13.70 14.85 -0.88
C SER A 232 -12.62 13.97 -1.48
N GLY A 233 -11.62 14.61 -2.10
CA GLY A 233 -10.33 13.98 -2.34
C GLY A 233 -9.56 13.91 -1.01
N VAL A 234 -9.04 12.74 -0.68
CA VAL A 234 -8.31 12.48 0.55
C VAL A 234 -6.86 12.24 0.19
N HIS A 235 -5.95 12.96 0.83
CA HIS A 235 -4.52 12.78 0.66
C HIS A 235 -3.93 12.25 1.97
N THR A 236 -3.19 11.15 1.88
CA THR A 236 -2.51 10.52 3.01
C THR A 236 -1.01 10.53 2.73
N TYR A 237 -0.22 11.08 3.64
CA TYR A 237 1.23 11.05 3.59
C TYR A 237 1.73 10.22 4.76
N SER A 238 2.56 9.22 4.49
CA SER A 238 3.12 8.35 5.54
C SER A 238 4.64 8.39 5.52
N ALA A 239 5.23 8.27 6.70
CA ALA A 239 6.66 8.07 6.88
C ALA A 239 6.90 7.21 8.11
N GLY A 240 7.86 6.30 8.00
CA GLY A 240 8.15 5.36 9.08
C GLY A 240 9.61 4.97 9.15
N ALA A 241 10.01 4.50 10.32
CA ALA A 241 11.28 3.85 10.54
C ALA A 241 11.10 2.66 11.47
N ARG A 242 11.70 1.52 11.11
CA ARG A 242 11.66 0.28 11.88
C ARG A 242 13.06 -0.28 12.01
N VAL A 243 13.41 -0.80 13.17
CA VAL A 243 14.67 -1.52 13.41
C VAL A 243 14.34 -2.88 14.01
N THR A 244 14.85 -3.92 13.36
CA THR A 244 14.74 -5.31 13.80
C THR A 244 16.12 -5.83 14.14
N ARG A 245 16.23 -6.53 15.27
CA ARG A 245 17.48 -7.13 15.73
C ARG A 245 17.29 -8.54 16.26
N ASP A 246 18.19 -9.41 15.83
CA ASP A 246 18.34 -10.78 16.29
C ASP A 246 19.27 -10.89 17.49
N PHE A 247 18.79 -11.57 18.52
CA PHE A 247 19.52 -11.88 19.75
C PHE A 247 19.58 -13.40 19.97
N GLY A 248 19.77 -14.16 18.90
CA GLY A 248 19.69 -15.62 18.91
C GLY A 248 18.23 -16.06 18.79
N LEU A 249 17.69 -16.71 19.83
CA LEU A 249 16.30 -17.20 19.83
C LEU A 249 15.24 -16.10 20.01
N ILE A 250 15.66 -14.84 20.22
CA ILE A 250 14.76 -13.71 20.45
C ILE A 250 15.00 -12.70 19.36
N ARG A 251 13.92 -12.22 18.74
CA ARG A 251 13.95 -11.12 17.77
C ARG A 251 13.15 -9.95 18.29
N GLY A 252 13.79 -8.79 18.39
CA GLY A 252 13.16 -7.55 18.82
C GLY A 252 12.97 -6.60 17.65
N THR A 253 11.80 -5.99 17.56
CA THR A 253 11.50 -4.95 16.58
C THR A 253 10.92 -3.72 17.27
N ILE A 254 11.41 -2.54 16.92
CA ILE A 254 10.83 -1.26 17.32
C ILE A 254 10.58 -0.46 16.05
N GLY A 255 9.37 0.08 15.92
CA GLY A 255 8.98 0.92 14.79
C GLY A 255 8.26 2.19 15.24
N ALA A 256 8.45 3.27 14.50
CA ALA A 256 7.70 4.49 14.64
C ALA A 256 7.15 4.90 13.26
N GLU A 257 5.90 5.34 13.23
CA GLU A 257 5.20 5.76 12.03
C GLU A 257 4.51 7.10 12.28
N VAL A 258 4.48 7.96 11.26
CA VAL A 258 3.67 9.17 11.23
C VAL A 258 2.83 9.17 9.95
N GLU A 259 1.54 9.41 10.11
CA GLU A 259 0.59 9.57 9.03
C GLU A 259 -0.02 10.97 9.10
N ARG A 260 -0.17 11.62 7.95
CA ARG A 260 -0.89 12.88 7.78
C ARG A 260 -2.03 12.65 6.80
N ARG A 261 -3.27 12.83 7.25
CA ARG A 261 -4.46 12.77 6.39
C ARG A 261 -5.05 14.16 6.21
N THR A 262 -5.27 14.56 4.96
CA THR A 262 -5.89 15.85 4.62
C THR A 262 -7.06 15.68 3.67
N TYR A 263 -8.16 16.36 3.96
CA TYR A 263 -9.41 16.31 3.23
C TYR A 263 -9.59 17.56 2.38
N GLY A 264 -9.92 17.36 1.11
CA GLY A 264 -10.42 18.40 0.23
C GLY A 264 -11.87 18.78 0.52
N SER A 265 -12.43 19.64 -0.34
CA SER A 265 -13.84 19.99 -0.26
C SER A 265 -14.72 18.94 -0.95
N ALA A 266 -15.91 18.69 -0.41
CA ALA A 266 -17.00 18.01 -1.13
C ALA A 266 -17.77 19.03 -1.98
N THR A 267 -18.33 18.60 -3.12
CA THR A 267 -19.16 19.45 -4.00
C THR A 267 -20.63 19.08 -3.85
N LEU A 268 -21.47 20.05 -3.50
CA LEU A 268 -22.92 19.84 -3.32
C LEU A 268 -23.69 19.88 -4.65
N ALA A 269 -24.98 19.55 -4.61
CA ALA A 269 -25.84 19.53 -5.79
C ALA A 269 -26.04 20.91 -6.45
N ASP A 270 -25.88 22.00 -5.69
CA ASP A 270 -25.93 23.38 -6.19
C ASP A 270 -24.58 23.89 -6.71
N GLY A 271 -23.54 23.05 -6.69
CA GLY A 271 -22.18 23.39 -7.12
C GLY A 271 -21.35 24.13 -6.09
N SER A 272 -21.90 24.43 -4.90
CA SER A 272 -21.12 24.98 -3.79
C SER A 272 -20.15 23.93 -3.23
N GLN A 273 -19.06 24.41 -2.61
CA GLN A 273 -18.05 23.56 -1.99
C GLN A 273 -18.21 23.58 -0.46
N LEU A 274 -18.27 22.39 0.13
CA LEU A 274 -18.23 22.18 1.57
C LEU A 274 -16.79 21.84 1.96
N VAL A 275 -16.14 22.73 2.70
CA VAL A 275 -14.77 22.54 3.20
C VAL A 275 -14.80 21.52 4.34
N LEU A 276 -13.93 20.50 4.28
CA LEU A 276 -13.81 19.43 5.28
C LEU A 276 -12.43 19.42 5.98
N SER A 277 -11.74 20.55 6.00
CA SER A 277 -10.41 20.66 6.61
C SER A 277 -10.41 20.44 8.13
N ASP A 278 -11.58 20.52 8.78
CA ASP A 278 -11.77 20.17 10.18
C ASP A 278 -11.56 18.66 10.45
N ARG A 279 -11.49 17.84 9.39
CA ARG A 279 -11.14 16.42 9.43
C ARG A 279 -9.64 16.16 9.27
N ASN A 280 -8.83 17.17 9.02
CA ASN A 280 -7.38 17.00 8.86
C ASN A 280 -6.75 16.60 10.20
N TYR A 281 -5.94 15.53 10.19
CA TYR A 281 -5.24 15.08 11.37
C TYR A 281 -3.85 14.53 11.04
N THR A 282 -3.01 14.50 12.07
CA THR A 282 -1.73 13.81 12.08
C THR A 282 -1.75 12.74 13.16
N GLU A 283 -1.39 11.53 12.79
CA GLU A 283 -1.24 10.40 13.69
C GLU A 283 0.22 9.99 13.81
N GLY A 284 0.68 9.75 15.04
CA GLY A 284 1.99 9.17 15.30
C GLY A 284 1.84 7.91 16.14
N THR A 285 2.47 6.82 15.70
CA THR A 285 2.36 5.49 16.32
C THR A 285 3.74 4.92 16.62
N LEU A 286 3.92 4.40 17.83
CA LEU A 286 5.11 3.67 18.26
C LEU A 286 4.72 2.22 18.54
N THR A 287 5.43 1.29 17.92
CA THR A 287 5.18 -0.15 18.02
C THR A 287 6.43 -0.88 18.48
N GLY A 288 6.27 -1.79 19.45
CA GLY A 288 7.31 -2.71 19.90
C GLY A 288 6.84 -4.14 19.76
N ARG A 289 7.64 -5.00 19.12
CA ARG A 289 7.37 -6.43 18.94
C ARG A 289 8.55 -7.27 19.46
N VAL A 290 8.23 -8.36 20.14
CA VAL A 290 9.20 -9.37 20.59
C VAL A 290 8.74 -10.74 20.10
N GLY A 291 9.53 -11.35 19.23
CA GLY A 291 9.34 -12.71 18.73
C GLY A 291 10.29 -13.71 19.40
N TYR A 292 9.83 -14.94 19.58
CA TYR A 292 10.65 -16.08 20.01
C TYR A 292 10.77 -17.07 18.86
N GLU A 293 11.98 -17.28 18.35
CA GLU A 293 12.25 -18.20 17.26
C GLU A 293 12.19 -19.65 17.78
N LEU A 294 10.98 -20.21 17.81
CA LEU A 294 10.76 -21.60 18.19
C LEU A 294 11.35 -22.54 17.13
N SER A 295 11.29 -22.14 15.87
CA SER A 295 12.02 -22.75 14.75
C SER A 295 12.19 -21.71 13.63
N PRO A 296 13.07 -21.96 12.63
CA PRO A 296 13.20 -21.10 11.45
C PRO A 296 11.94 -20.95 10.60
N ALA A 297 10.85 -21.65 10.93
CA ALA A 297 9.58 -21.62 10.22
C ALA A 297 8.40 -21.13 11.09
N LEU A 298 8.62 -20.89 12.38
CA LEU A 298 7.54 -20.54 13.32
C LEU A 298 8.07 -19.64 14.44
N ILE A 299 7.54 -18.43 14.49
CA ILE A 299 7.94 -17.38 15.46
C ILE A 299 6.68 -16.85 16.14
N PRO A 300 6.28 -17.38 17.31
CA PRO A 300 5.33 -16.69 18.15
C PRO A 300 5.87 -15.33 18.60
N TYR A 301 4.99 -14.32 18.66
CA TYR A 301 5.36 -12.97 19.07
C TYR A 301 4.33 -12.33 20.00
N LEU A 302 4.80 -11.30 20.71
CA LEU A 302 4.00 -10.32 21.42
C LEU A 302 4.29 -8.94 20.85
N GLU A 303 3.25 -8.11 20.71
CA GLU A 303 3.36 -6.75 20.21
C GLU A 303 2.52 -5.79 21.05
N ALA A 304 3.03 -4.58 21.25
CA ALA A 304 2.32 -3.48 21.87
C ALA A 304 2.51 -2.20 21.04
N SER A 305 1.46 -1.38 20.96
CA SER A 305 1.47 -0.12 20.26
C SER A 305 0.85 1.01 21.08
N VAL A 306 1.36 2.22 20.88
CA VAL A 306 0.77 3.46 21.40
C VAL A 306 0.73 4.48 20.28
N GLY A 307 -0.46 5.04 20.05
CA GLY A 307 -0.73 6.01 19.01
C GLY A 307 -1.33 7.30 19.55
N ARG A 308 -1.12 8.40 18.84
CA ARG A 308 -1.79 9.68 19.09
C ARG A 308 -2.20 10.30 17.78
N SER A 309 -3.51 10.40 17.55
CA SER A 309 -4.10 11.19 16.47
C SER A 309 -4.46 12.59 16.98
N SER A 310 -3.93 13.61 16.30
CA SER A 310 -4.14 15.02 16.62
C SER A 310 -4.74 15.74 15.41
N TYR A 311 -5.96 16.22 15.57
CA TYR A 311 -6.63 17.05 14.58
C TYR A 311 -6.02 18.46 14.56
N ASP A 312 -6.00 19.08 13.37
CA ASP A 312 -5.48 20.45 13.20
C ASP A 312 -6.28 21.45 14.04
N ASP A 313 -7.60 21.34 13.95
CA ASP A 313 -8.54 22.14 14.71
C ASP A 313 -8.87 21.41 16.01
N LYS A 314 -8.81 22.15 17.12
CA LYS A 314 -9.14 21.60 18.43
C LYS A 314 -10.59 21.08 18.48
N TYR A 315 -11.51 21.81 17.84
CA TYR A 315 -12.92 21.46 17.75
C TYR A 315 -13.30 21.32 16.28
N ASP A 316 -14.02 20.25 15.94
CA ASP A 316 -14.63 20.10 14.62
C ASP A 316 -15.74 21.14 14.38
N SER A 317 -16.28 21.18 13.16
CA SER A 317 -17.40 22.07 12.80
C SER A 317 -18.67 21.86 13.65
N LEU A 318 -18.75 20.77 14.40
CA LEU A 318 -19.86 20.40 15.30
C LEU A 318 -19.51 20.61 16.78
N GLY A 319 -18.31 21.12 17.08
CA GLY A 319 -17.83 21.48 18.41
C GLY A 319 -17.24 20.33 19.23
N TYR A 320 -16.77 19.24 18.62
CA TYR A 320 -16.18 18.07 19.31
C TYR A 320 -14.64 18.02 19.19
N GLU A 321 -13.95 17.63 20.26
CA GLU A 321 -12.50 17.37 20.24
C GLU A 321 -12.24 15.92 19.81
N ARG A 322 -11.90 15.70 18.53
CA ARG A 322 -11.75 14.35 17.95
C ARG A 322 -10.36 13.74 18.05
N SER A 323 -9.37 14.50 18.53
CA SER A 323 -8.05 13.97 18.83
C SER A 323 -8.16 12.80 19.81
N ALA A 324 -7.36 11.76 19.60
CA ALA A 324 -7.48 10.51 20.33
C ALA A 324 -6.12 9.87 20.62
N THR A 325 -6.03 9.19 21.76
CA THR A 325 -4.90 8.33 22.10
C THR A 325 -5.32 6.87 21.94
N THR A 326 -4.50 6.11 21.21
CA THR A 326 -4.75 4.71 20.90
C THR A 326 -3.74 3.83 21.63
N LEU A 327 -4.20 2.72 22.21
CA LEU A 327 -3.37 1.71 22.85
C LEU A 327 -3.76 0.34 22.32
N GLY A 328 -2.77 -0.42 21.84
CA GLY A 328 -2.96 -1.75 21.29
C GLY A 328 -2.01 -2.77 21.93
N GLY A 329 -2.47 -4.01 22.03
CA GLY A 329 -1.64 -5.15 22.39
C GLY A 329 -2.13 -6.41 21.70
N ARG A 330 -1.21 -7.16 21.09
CA ARG A 330 -1.54 -8.41 20.39
C ARG A 330 -0.50 -9.50 20.59
N ALA A 331 -0.94 -10.74 20.46
CA ALA A 331 -0.10 -11.92 20.40
C ALA A 331 -0.37 -12.63 19.07
N GLY A 332 0.68 -13.16 18.46
CA GLY A 332 0.54 -13.78 17.15
C GLY A 332 1.61 -14.81 16.85
N VAL A 333 1.55 -15.33 15.64
CA VAL A 333 2.52 -16.27 15.09
C VAL A 333 2.87 -15.85 13.67
N GLU A 334 4.16 -15.86 13.39
CA GLU A 334 4.69 -15.78 12.05
C GLU A 334 5.09 -17.19 11.60
N LEU A 335 4.75 -17.51 10.35
CA LEU A 335 4.97 -18.79 9.70
C LEU A 335 5.77 -18.56 8.42
N ASP A 336 6.86 -19.30 8.25
CA ASP A 336 7.65 -19.33 7.02
C ASP A 336 8.04 -20.79 6.68
N LEU A 337 7.15 -21.47 5.95
CA LEU A 337 7.41 -22.78 5.37
C LEU A 337 7.89 -22.68 3.90
N GLY A 338 8.55 -21.56 3.55
CA GLY A 338 9.03 -21.27 2.21
C GLY A 338 7.87 -21.03 1.23
N GLU A 339 7.92 -21.70 0.08
CA GLU A 339 6.96 -21.47 -1.00
C GLU A 339 5.55 -21.97 -0.71
N LYS A 340 5.39 -22.92 0.23
CA LYS A 340 4.10 -23.57 0.43
C LYS A 340 3.15 -22.74 1.28
N LEU A 341 3.64 -22.19 2.39
CA LEU A 341 2.82 -21.46 3.35
C LEU A 341 3.70 -20.45 4.07
N ARG A 342 3.31 -19.18 3.99
CA ARG A 342 3.94 -18.07 4.71
C ARG A 342 2.88 -17.11 5.20
N GLY A 343 3.10 -16.47 6.34
CA GLY A 343 2.15 -15.49 6.85
C GLY A 343 2.39 -15.06 8.30
N ASP A 344 1.64 -14.04 8.71
CA ASP A 344 1.59 -13.48 10.05
C ASP A 344 0.12 -13.45 10.48
N LEU A 345 -0.19 -13.98 11.66
CA LEU A 345 -1.53 -13.94 12.25
C LEU A 345 -1.43 -13.46 13.69
N GLY A 346 -2.16 -12.40 14.02
CA GLY A 346 -2.21 -11.79 15.34
C GLY A 346 -3.65 -11.65 15.85
N LEU A 347 -3.83 -11.91 17.14
CA LEU A 347 -5.05 -11.63 17.88
C LEU A 347 -4.72 -10.65 19.01
N GLY A 348 -5.50 -9.59 19.14
CA GLY A 348 -5.21 -8.53 20.09
C GLY A 348 -6.43 -7.82 20.63
N TYR A 349 -6.16 -6.72 21.32
CA TYR A 349 -7.16 -5.79 21.77
C TYR A 349 -6.62 -4.37 21.60
N GLU A 350 -7.47 -3.49 21.07
CA GLU A 350 -7.14 -2.10 20.80
C GLU A 350 -8.20 -1.17 21.38
N ARG A 351 -7.75 -0.01 21.82
CA ARG A 351 -8.59 0.99 22.47
C ARG A 351 -8.18 2.41 22.05
N ALA A 352 -9.11 3.15 21.46
CA ALA A 352 -8.97 4.57 21.15
C ALA A 352 -9.81 5.41 22.12
N ARG A 353 -9.15 6.31 22.85
CA ARG A 353 -9.78 7.26 23.78
C ARG A 353 -9.68 8.68 23.21
N PHE A 354 -10.83 9.27 22.91
CA PHE A 354 -10.95 10.67 22.50
C PHE A 354 -10.67 11.64 23.66
N ASP A 355 -10.17 12.81 23.30
CA ASP A 355 -9.95 13.92 24.23
C ASP A 355 -11.29 14.48 24.75
N ASP A 356 -12.32 14.50 23.90
CA ASP A 356 -13.67 14.90 24.29
C ASP A 356 -14.38 13.80 25.09
N THR A 357 -14.66 14.09 26.36
CA THR A 357 -15.36 13.15 27.27
C THR A 357 -16.80 12.81 26.85
N ARG A 358 -17.40 13.57 25.91
CA ARG A 358 -18.72 13.27 25.36
C ARG A 358 -18.68 12.14 24.33
N LEU A 359 -17.51 11.84 23.76
CA LEU A 359 -17.31 10.74 22.84
C LEU A 359 -16.91 9.48 23.62
N VAL A 360 -17.67 8.41 23.42
CA VAL A 360 -17.39 7.11 24.02
C VAL A 360 -16.08 6.55 23.47
N THR A 361 -15.28 5.89 24.29
CA THR A 361 -14.09 5.16 23.85
C THR A 361 -14.47 4.10 22.81
N LEU A 362 -13.70 3.99 21.73
CA LEU A 362 -13.78 2.85 20.82
C LEU A 362 -12.84 1.76 21.30
N ASP A 363 -13.33 0.53 21.41
CA ASP A 363 -12.52 -0.62 21.76
C ASP A 363 -12.95 -1.86 20.98
N ALA A 364 -11.97 -2.70 20.65
CA ALA A 364 -12.14 -3.85 19.78
C ALA A 364 -11.21 -4.98 20.18
N LEU A 365 -11.72 -6.21 20.15
CA LEU A 365 -10.86 -7.36 19.90
C LEU A 365 -10.35 -7.24 18.46
N THR A 366 -9.04 -7.35 18.24
CA THR A 366 -8.43 -7.25 16.90
C THR A 366 -8.03 -8.62 16.40
N LEU A 367 -8.20 -8.84 15.10
CA LEU A 367 -7.74 -10.00 14.38
C LEU A 367 -7.11 -9.49 13.08
N ASP A 368 -5.80 -9.62 12.98
CA ASP A 368 -4.99 -9.00 11.95
C ASP A 368 -4.02 -10.02 11.38
N GLY A 369 -3.76 -9.98 10.08
CA GLY A 369 -2.75 -10.83 9.50
C GLY A 369 -2.93 -11.13 8.03
N THR A 370 -1.89 -11.71 7.45
CA THR A 370 -1.86 -12.14 6.06
C THR A 370 -1.32 -13.55 5.96
N VAL A 371 -1.94 -14.38 5.13
CA VAL A 371 -1.49 -15.75 4.87
C VAL A 371 -1.45 -15.97 3.37
N GLN A 372 -0.30 -16.42 2.88
CA GLN A 372 -0.09 -16.83 1.50
C GLN A 372 0.15 -18.34 1.49
N TRP A 373 -0.72 -19.06 0.80
CA TRP A 373 -0.70 -20.51 0.73
C TRP A 373 -0.72 -20.96 -0.73
N SER A 374 0.28 -21.74 -1.11
CA SER A 374 0.40 -22.33 -2.44
C SER A 374 0.18 -23.84 -2.34
N PRO A 375 -1.08 -24.33 -2.33
CA PRO A 375 -1.41 -25.75 -2.12
C PRO A 375 -0.78 -26.67 -3.17
N GLN A 376 -0.67 -26.17 -4.40
CA GLN A 376 -0.07 -26.86 -5.53
C GLN A 376 0.54 -25.83 -6.49
N ARG A 377 1.46 -26.27 -7.34
CA ARG A 377 2.09 -25.38 -8.33
C ARG A 377 1.03 -24.73 -9.24
N GLY A 378 1.15 -23.43 -9.46
CA GLY A 378 0.21 -22.66 -10.26
C GLY A 378 -1.14 -22.43 -9.58
N THR A 379 -1.25 -22.65 -8.27
CA THR A 379 -2.41 -22.24 -7.47
C THR A 379 -1.92 -21.53 -6.21
N ASP A 380 -2.32 -20.28 -6.04
CA ASP A 380 -1.97 -19.47 -4.87
C ASP A 380 -3.23 -18.91 -4.23
N LEU A 381 -3.33 -19.04 -2.91
CA LEU A 381 -4.39 -18.46 -2.10
C LEU A 381 -3.78 -17.43 -1.15
N ARG A 382 -4.24 -16.19 -1.26
CA ARG A 382 -3.93 -15.11 -0.32
C ARG A 382 -5.15 -14.85 0.56
N LEU A 383 -4.96 -14.88 1.87
CA LEU A 383 -5.96 -14.53 2.87
C LEU A 383 -5.48 -13.31 3.64
N GLY A 384 -6.39 -12.40 3.94
CA GLY A 384 -6.11 -11.20 4.72
C GLY A 384 -7.18 -10.98 5.78
N LEU A 385 -6.75 -10.50 6.94
CA LEU A 385 -7.59 -10.12 8.07
C LEU A 385 -7.11 -8.77 8.59
N ALA A 386 -8.04 -7.84 8.82
CA ALA A 386 -7.71 -6.53 9.38
C ALA A 386 -8.82 -6.04 10.30
N THR A 387 -8.42 -5.43 11.42
CA THR A 387 -9.31 -4.70 12.32
C THR A 387 -8.88 -3.23 12.38
N GLU A 388 -9.82 -2.31 12.21
CA GLU A 388 -9.53 -0.88 12.27
C GLU A 388 -10.57 -0.12 13.10
N LEU A 389 -10.10 0.88 13.85
CA LEU A 389 -10.94 1.80 14.61
C LEU A 389 -11.11 3.08 13.79
N GLU A 390 -12.31 3.27 13.25
CA GLU A 390 -12.60 4.36 12.32
C GLU A 390 -13.39 5.46 13.05
N PRO A 391 -12.81 6.66 13.24
CA PRO A 391 -13.52 7.76 13.90
C PRO A 391 -14.69 8.24 13.06
N SER A 392 -15.79 8.61 13.72
CA SER A 392 -16.90 9.27 13.02
C SER A 392 -16.63 10.76 12.88
N THR A 393 -17.34 11.43 11.97
CA THR A 393 -17.45 12.90 11.91
C THR A 393 -18.84 13.38 12.35
N ALA A 394 -19.75 12.48 12.70
CA ALA A 394 -21.11 12.84 13.09
C ALA A 394 -21.18 13.33 14.55
N ALA A 395 -22.12 14.24 14.82
CA ALA A 395 -22.30 14.83 16.15
C ALA A 395 -22.60 13.75 17.20
N GLY A 396 -21.81 13.74 18.27
CA GLY A 396 -21.96 12.79 19.38
C GLY A 396 -21.64 11.35 19.01
N GLN A 397 -21.04 11.12 17.84
CA GLN A 397 -20.63 9.79 17.39
C GLN A 397 -19.12 9.63 17.50
N SER A 398 -18.69 8.54 18.15
CA SER A 398 -17.27 8.20 18.29
C SER A 398 -16.70 7.61 17.01
N GLY A 399 -17.46 6.74 16.34
CA GLY A 399 -16.95 5.94 15.23
C GLY A 399 -17.54 4.54 15.18
N TYR A 400 -16.84 3.67 14.48
CA TYR A 400 -17.14 2.25 14.36
C TYR A 400 -15.85 1.43 14.35
N VAL A 401 -16.00 0.13 14.58
CA VAL A 401 -14.90 -0.83 14.38
C VAL A 401 -15.16 -1.55 13.06
N SER A 402 -14.17 -1.55 12.17
CA SER A 402 -14.20 -2.27 10.91
C SER A 402 -13.49 -3.60 11.07
N TYR A 403 -14.17 -4.70 10.74
CA TYR A 403 -13.59 -6.03 10.64
C TYR A 403 -13.60 -6.46 9.18
N GLU A 404 -12.43 -6.76 8.64
CA GLU A 404 -12.27 -7.12 7.24
C GLU A 404 -11.64 -8.50 7.09
N ALA A 405 -12.19 -9.29 6.17
CA ALA A 405 -11.62 -10.56 5.75
C ALA A 405 -11.60 -10.63 4.21
N THR A 406 -10.42 -10.88 3.65
CA THR A 406 -10.20 -11.00 2.21
C THR A 406 -9.65 -12.36 1.83
N SER A 407 -10.01 -12.81 0.64
CA SER A 407 -9.49 -14.01 0.03
C SER A 407 -9.30 -13.81 -1.47
N GLU A 408 -8.14 -14.20 -1.99
CA GLU A 408 -7.83 -14.16 -3.41
C GLU A 408 -7.17 -15.48 -3.81
N LEU A 409 -7.83 -16.21 -4.70
CA LEU A 409 -7.34 -17.45 -5.28
C LEU A 409 -6.94 -17.18 -6.73
N THR A 410 -5.68 -17.40 -7.07
CA THR A 410 -5.20 -17.40 -8.44
C THR A 410 -4.86 -18.80 -8.90
N HIS A 411 -5.20 -19.12 -10.14
CA HIS A 411 -4.86 -20.40 -10.75
C HIS A 411 -4.39 -20.24 -12.20
N GLU A 412 -3.22 -20.79 -12.50
CA GLU A 412 -2.68 -20.94 -13.85
C GLU A 412 -3.44 -22.05 -14.58
N LEU A 413 -4.42 -21.66 -15.40
CA LEU A 413 -5.14 -22.59 -16.28
C LEU A 413 -4.23 -23.13 -17.39
N ARG A 414 -3.30 -22.28 -17.85
CA ARG A 414 -2.24 -22.55 -18.83
C ARG A 414 -1.07 -21.59 -18.57
N GLU A 415 0.08 -21.85 -19.17
CA GLU A 415 1.29 -21.00 -19.06
C GLU A 415 1.06 -19.51 -19.35
N ASN A 416 0.05 -19.20 -20.17
CA ASN A 416 -0.29 -17.84 -20.55
C ASN A 416 -1.70 -17.39 -20.12
N LEU A 417 -2.39 -18.19 -19.31
CA LEU A 417 -3.78 -17.91 -18.92
C LEU A 417 -3.98 -18.14 -17.43
N VAL A 418 -4.24 -17.05 -16.70
CA VAL A 418 -4.43 -17.06 -15.24
C VAL A 418 -5.87 -16.67 -14.93
N ALA A 419 -6.54 -17.47 -14.10
CA ALA A 419 -7.84 -17.14 -13.53
C ALA A 419 -7.67 -16.65 -12.09
N ARG A 420 -8.55 -15.73 -11.68
CA ARG A 420 -8.61 -15.15 -10.35
C ARG A 420 -10.04 -15.23 -9.81
N LEU A 421 -10.17 -15.58 -8.55
CA LEU A 421 -11.40 -15.51 -7.77
C LEU A 421 -11.08 -14.72 -6.49
N SER A 422 -11.82 -13.65 -6.25
CA SER A 422 -11.67 -12.78 -5.08
C SER A 422 -12.97 -12.73 -4.29
N ALA A 423 -12.85 -12.68 -2.96
CA ALA A 423 -13.97 -12.37 -2.09
C ALA A 423 -13.50 -11.54 -0.90
N ALA A 424 -14.31 -10.56 -0.51
CA ALA A 424 -14.11 -9.77 0.69
C ALA A 424 -15.40 -9.65 1.50
N TYR A 425 -15.22 -9.57 2.81
CA TYR A 425 -16.26 -9.37 3.80
C TYR A 425 -15.84 -8.25 4.74
N THR A 426 -16.69 -7.23 4.89
CA THR A 426 -16.48 -6.13 5.82
C THR A 426 -17.66 -6.01 6.76
N LEU A 427 -17.42 -5.99 8.06
CA LEU A 427 -18.40 -5.68 9.09
C LEU A 427 -18.00 -4.38 9.78
N ARG A 428 -18.87 -3.38 9.69
CA ARG A 428 -18.77 -2.12 10.44
C ARG A 428 -19.67 -2.19 11.66
N ASP A 429 -19.06 -2.32 12.83
CA ASP A 429 -19.71 -2.37 14.14
C ASP A 429 -19.78 -0.98 14.77
N PHE A 430 -20.95 -0.36 14.69
CA PHE A 430 -21.17 0.98 15.24
C PHE A 430 -21.41 0.88 16.75
N LYS A 431 -20.50 1.43 17.57
CA LYS A 431 -20.58 1.31 19.03
C LYS A 431 -21.74 2.09 19.67
N ASN A 432 -22.33 3.02 18.94
CA ASN A 432 -23.45 3.82 19.43
C ASN A 432 -24.80 3.17 19.13
N ALA A 433 -25.62 3.02 20.17
CA ALA A 433 -26.88 2.25 20.17
C ALA A 433 -27.94 2.65 19.11
N GLY A 434 -27.78 3.78 18.43
CA GLY A 434 -28.69 4.26 17.39
C GLY A 434 -28.34 3.81 15.97
N ASN A 435 -27.12 3.35 15.71
CA ASN A 435 -26.66 3.01 14.36
C ASN A 435 -26.56 1.49 14.22
N PRO A 436 -27.36 0.86 13.33
CA PRO A 436 -27.24 -0.56 13.10
C PRO A 436 -25.96 -0.88 12.31
N ASN A 437 -25.37 -2.03 12.62
CA ASN A 437 -24.19 -2.55 11.93
C ASN A 437 -24.42 -2.65 10.42
N GLN A 438 -23.36 -2.36 9.67
CA GLN A 438 -23.34 -2.45 8.22
C GLN A 438 -22.43 -3.60 7.81
N THR A 439 -22.84 -4.33 6.77
CA THR A 439 -22.09 -5.45 6.22
C THR A 439 -21.93 -5.28 4.72
N ILE A 440 -20.71 -5.47 4.23
CA ILE A 440 -20.35 -5.35 2.83
C ILE A 440 -19.80 -6.70 2.38
N TYR A 441 -20.34 -7.22 1.28
CA TYR A 441 -19.86 -8.43 0.62
C TYR A 441 -19.38 -8.06 -0.76
N LEU A 442 -18.17 -8.46 -1.12
CA LEU A 442 -17.61 -8.26 -2.45
C LEU A 442 -17.15 -9.62 -2.97
N VAL A 443 -17.56 -9.96 -4.19
CA VAL A 443 -17.09 -11.16 -4.89
C VAL A 443 -16.69 -10.75 -6.31
N GLY A 444 -15.50 -11.15 -6.72
CA GLY A 444 -14.94 -10.87 -8.03
C GLY A 444 -14.38 -12.11 -8.71
N THR A 445 -14.39 -12.11 -10.03
CA THR A 445 -13.65 -13.08 -10.83
C THR A 445 -12.97 -12.36 -11.99
N GLY A 446 -11.77 -12.81 -12.32
CA GLY A 446 -10.97 -12.22 -13.39
C GLY A 446 -10.23 -13.29 -14.18
N ILE A 447 -9.94 -12.98 -15.44
CA ILE A 447 -9.07 -13.78 -16.30
C ILE A 447 -8.02 -12.85 -16.91
N THR A 448 -6.76 -13.26 -16.87
CA THR A 448 -5.65 -12.59 -17.55
C THR A 448 -5.05 -13.53 -18.58
N TRP A 449 -5.09 -13.12 -19.84
CA TRP A 449 -4.47 -13.82 -20.96
C TRP A 449 -3.23 -13.07 -21.43
N ASN A 450 -2.05 -13.64 -21.17
CA ASN A 450 -0.77 -13.13 -21.67
C ASN A 450 -0.64 -13.49 -23.16
N ILE A 451 -0.91 -12.52 -24.04
CA ILE A 451 -0.78 -12.72 -25.49
C ILE A 451 0.70 -12.85 -25.85
N ASN A 452 1.54 -12.03 -25.23
CA ASN A 452 3.00 -12.13 -25.25
C ASN A 452 3.57 -11.53 -23.96
N ARG A 453 4.90 -11.46 -23.82
CA ARG A 453 5.54 -10.92 -22.61
C ARG A 453 5.22 -9.45 -22.28
N TRP A 454 4.85 -8.67 -23.30
CA TRP A 454 4.58 -7.25 -23.16
C TRP A 454 3.10 -6.92 -23.14
N LEU A 455 2.24 -7.76 -23.71
CA LEU A 455 0.82 -7.51 -23.89
C LEU A 455 -0.02 -8.61 -23.26
N ALA A 456 -0.93 -8.21 -22.36
CA ALA A 456 -1.95 -9.07 -21.81
C ALA A 456 -3.35 -8.49 -22.05
N MET A 457 -4.35 -9.36 -22.11
CA MET A 457 -5.77 -9.00 -22.12
C MET A 457 -6.40 -9.45 -20.80
N THR A 458 -7.23 -8.60 -20.21
CA THR A 458 -7.96 -8.89 -18.98
C THR A 458 -9.46 -8.86 -19.19
N GLY A 459 -10.17 -9.63 -18.38
CA GLY A 459 -11.62 -9.55 -18.24
C GLY A 459 -11.99 -9.77 -16.79
N ASP A 460 -12.79 -8.87 -16.22
CA ASP A 460 -13.14 -8.86 -14.80
C ASP A 460 -14.64 -8.66 -14.63
N VAL A 461 -15.22 -9.33 -13.64
CA VAL A 461 -16.60 -9.13 -13.19
C VAL A 461 -16.62 -9.17 -11.68
N SER A 462 -17.28 -8.20 -11.05
CA SER A 462 -17.51 -8.19 -9.61
C SER A 462 -18.92 -7.76 -9.23
N TYR A 463 -19.31 -8.19 -8.03
CA TYR A 463 -20.54 -7.81 -7.40
C TYR A 463 -20.29 -7.45 -5.95
N GLU A 464 -20.73 -6.26 -5.57
CA GLU A 464 -20.71 -5.74 -4.21
C GLU A 464 -22.14 -5.62 -3.69
N LEU A 465 -22.35 -6.02 -2.45
CA LEU A 465 -23.62 -5.90 -1.75
C LEU A 465 -23.39 -5.29 -0.36
N THR A 466 -23.92 -4.09 -0.16
CA THR A 466 -23.93 -3.41 1.12
C THR A 466 -25.31 -3.54 1.76
N ARG A 467 -25.33 -4.02 3.01
CA ARG A 467 -26.54 -4.21 3.82
C ARG A 467 -26.42 -3.47 5.14
N GLN A 468 -27.47 -2.77 5.51
CA GLN A 468 -27.60 -2.16 6.83
C GLN A 468 -29.07 -2.09 7.23
N ARG A 469 -29.38 -2.54 8.44
CA ARG A 469 -30.76 -2.60 8.94
C ARG A 469 -31.39 -1.21 8.90
N GLY A 470 -32.65 -1.12 8.45
CA GLY A 470 -33.37 0.17 8.39
C GLY A 470 -33.01 1.04 7.17
N THR A 471 -32.09 0.57 6.32
CA THR A 471 -31.77 1.19 5.02
C THR A 471 -32.05 0.18 3.89
N SER A 472 -32.16 0.67 2.66
CA SER A 472 -32.23 -0.22 1.50
C SER A 472 -30.87 -0.80 1.17
N ASP A 473 -30.83 -2.10 0.85
CA ASP A 473 -29.65 -2.76 0.31
C ASP A 473 -29.13 -2.00 -0.93
N THR A 474 -27.81 -1.85 -1.02
CA THR A 474 -27.13 -1.26 -2.17
C THR A 474 -26.31 -2.34 -2.86
N GLY A 475 -26.55 -2.56 -4.15
CA GLY A 475 -25.86 -3.55 -4.97
C GLY A 475 -25.13 -2.89 -6.14
N VAL A 476 -23.84 -3.18 -6.29
CA VAL A 476 -23.01 -2.66 -7.39
C VAL A 476 -22.45 -3.83 -8.19
N THR A 477 -22.80 -3.91 -9.47
CA THR A 477 -22.20 -4.87 -10.41
C THR A 477 -21.24 -4.12 -11.31
N ARG A 478 -19.99 -4.57 -11.39
CA ARG A 478 -18.96 -4.04 -12.29
C ARG A 478 -18.52 -5.16 -13.23
N ALA A 479 -18.35 -4.85 -14.50
CA ALA A 479 -17.81 -5.77 -15.48
C ALA A 479 -16.95 -4.99 -16.46
N GLY A 480 -15.84 -5.56 -16.92
CA GLY A 480 -15.03 -4.89 -17.91
C GLY A 480 -13.99 -5.77 -18.57
N ILE A 481 -13.39 -5.21 -19.60
CA ILE A 481 -12.32 -5.82 -20.37
C ILE A 481 -11.19 -4.82 -20.56
N GLY A 482 -9.97 -5.34 -20.63
CA GLY A 482 -8.77 -4.52 -20.62
C GLY A 482 -7.64 -5.05 -21.47
N LEU A 483 -6.73 -4.14 -21.78
CA LEU A 483 -5.40 -4.46 -22.29
C LEU A 483 -4.36 -3.88 -21.35
N VAL A 484 -3.29 -4.64 -21.14
CA VAL A 484 -2.17 -4.25 -20.28
C VAL A 484 -0.88 -4.38 -21.06
N LEU A 485 -0.16 -3.28 -21.14
CA LEU A 485 1.16 -3.19 -21.73
C LEU A 485 2.19 -3.06 -20.61
N ARG A 486 3.16 -3.98 -20.56
CA ARG A 486 4.18 -4.05 -19.51
C ARG A 486 5.57 -4.29 -20.08
N ARG A 487 6.61 -3.96 -19.30
CA ARG A 487 8.00 -4.17 -19.71
C ARG A 487 8.90 -4.67 -18.61
#